data_AF-A0A947K138-F1
#
_entry.id   AF-A0A947K138-F1
#
_cell.length_a   1.000
_cell.length_b   1.000
_cell.length_c   1.000
_cell.angle_alpha   90.00
_cell.angle_beta   90.00
_cell.angle_gamma   90.00
#
_symmetry.space_group_name_H-M   'P 1'
#
loop_
_entity.id
_entity.type
_entity.pdbx_description
1 polymer ?
#
loop_
_entity_poly.entity_id
_entity_poly.type
_entity_poly.pdbx_seq_one_letter_code
_entity_poly.pdbx_strand_id
1 'polypeptide(L)'
;FVVWFIKIFVYKEKIYFPKEWRILTALFIAAGTIAVFVSPDLKQALGLWKAYIVEPLLFFIVFINVIKTPEQRKRIYWAFGLTTVFLCLVTIFQYIGLIEIPAHYGFESPKRATGIFPFPTAVGKYLAPIVAMFIGFLFMNKKPKLALLVVICGLLAISLSVSRGALIGVGAAIVFVSFFSAWRKWIWLGLAGLFVLLLLIPQTRGNIVEVFETKDTSTDVRLVMWKGAARIIEDHPIAGTGLASFPLVYDEYKENSHVEYFPNPDNLYLTLWIEMGLAGVLVFLAIVVQFFREGLPKAKGNAYIVGLMAAMVAILIHGFLDTPYFKNDLAIQFWIFIGLMVALQKSKNKI
;
A
#
# COMPACT_ATOMS: atom_id res chain seq x y z
N PHE A 1 15.21 -18.05 5.48
CA PHE A 1 15.52 -18.56 4.12
C PHE A 1 16.36 -19.84 4.12
N VAL A 2 17.45 -19.92 4.89
CA VAL A 2 18.37 -21.09 4.92
C VAL A 2 17.66 -22.44 5.10
N VAL A 3 16.77 -22.56 6.10
CA VAL A 3 16.01 -23.81 6.35
C VAL A 3 15.14 -24.24 5.15
N TRP A 4 14.56 -23.27 4.44
CA TRP A 4 13.73 -23.56 3.26
C TRP A 4 14.60 -23.93 2.05
N PHE A 5 15.75 -23.29 1.87
CA PHE A 5 16.74 -23.69 0.88
C PHE A 5 17.27 -25.11 1.12
N ILE A 6 17.52 -25.49 2.38
CA ILE A 6 17.88 -26.87 2.74
C ILE A 6 16.78 -27.84 2.31
N LYS A 7 15.50 -27.54 2.58
CA LYS A 7 14.37 -28.38 2.11
C LYS A 7 14.32 -28.57 0.59
N ILE A 8 14.68 -27.54 -0.16
CA ILE A 8 14.70 -27.61 -1.63
C ILE A 8 15.90 -28.39 -2.13
N PHE A 9 17.10 -28.00 -1.73
CA PHE A 9 18.33 -28.51 -2.32
C PHE A 9 18.75 -29.86 -1.74
N VAL A 10 18.52 -30.08 -0.44
CA VAL A 10 18.87 -31.34 0.23
C VAL A 10 17.72 -32.35 0.12
N TYR A 11 16.48 -31.93 0.37
CA TYR A 11 15.33 -32.84 0.39
C TYR A 11 14.53 -32.89 -0.92
N LYS A 12 14.96 -32.16 -1.97
CA LYS A 12 14.35 -32.13 -3.31
C LYS A 12 12.84 -31.85 -3.29
N GLU A 13 12.36 -31.06 -2.31
CA GLU A 13 10.95 -30.66 -2.27
C GLU A 13 10.60 -29.84 -3.53
N LYS A 14 9.55 -30.27 -4.26
CA LYS A 14 9.07 -29.53 -5.43
C LYS A 14 8.46 -28.20 -5.00
N ILE A 15 8.99 -27.10 -5.53
CA ILE A 15 8.49 -25.75 -5.31
C ILE A 15 7.29 -25.50 -6.22
N TYR A 16 6.17 -25.12 -5.62
CA TYR A 16 5.05 -24.57 -6.36
C TYR A 16 5.31 -23.10 -6.67
N PHE A 17 5.39 -22.77 -7.96
CA PHE A 17 5.49 -21.40 -8.42
C PHE A 17 4.79 -21.26 -9.78
N PRO A 18 3.58 -20.65 -9.84
CA PRO A 18 2.85 -20.51 -11.10
C PRO A 18 3.69 -19.83 -12.20
N LYS A 19 3.44 -20.19 -13.47
CA LYS A 19 4.26 -19.71 -14.60
C LYS A 19 4.20 -18.19 -14.74
N GLU A 20 3.02 -17.62 -14.61
CA GLU A 20 2.75 -16.18 -14.72
C GLU A 20 3.53 -15.42 -13.64
N TRP A 21 3.41 -15.87 -12.39
CA TRP A 21 4.13 -15.27 -11.27
C TRP A 21 5.65 -15.42 -11.40
N ARG A 22 6.17 -16.56 -11.89
CA ARG A 22 7.61 -16.72 -12.17
C ARG A 22 8.13 -15.66 -13.11
N ILE A 23 7.45 -15.46 -14.24
CA ILE A 23 7.85 -14.49 -15.27
C ILE A 23 7.79 -13.07 -14.69
N LEU A 24 6.68 -12.69 -14.06
CA LEU A 24 6.50 -11.35 -13.53
C LEU A 24 7.52 -11.01 -12.44
N THR A 25 7.79 -11.93 -11.52
CA THR A 25 8.81 -11.71 -10.48
C THR A 25 10.22 -11.63 -11.06
N ALA A 26 10.53 -12.43 -12.09
CA ALA A 26 11.83 -12.38 -12.75
C ALA A 26 12.04 -11.05 -13.49
N LEU A 27 11.00 -10.57 -14.20
CA LEU A 27 11.02 -9.26 -14.84
C LEU A 27 11.15 -8.13 -13.81
N PHE A 28 10.50 -8.25 -12.66
CA PHE A 28 10.57 -7.22 -11.61
C PHE A 28 11.97 -7.15 -10.98
N ILE A 29 12.61 -8.31 -10.74
CA ILE A 29 14.01 -8.38 -10.32
C ILE A 29 14.91 -7.78 -11.39
N ALA A 30 14.72 -8.14 -12.67
CA ALA A 30 15.53 -7.64 -13.77
C ALA A 30 15.45 -6.11 -13.90
N ALA A 31 14.23 -5.54 -13.85
CA ALA A 31 14.03 -4.10 -13.86
C ALA A 31 14.74 -3.41 -12.66
N GLY A 32 14.59 -3.97 -11.46
CA GLY A 32 15.29 -3.48 -10.28
C GLY A 32 16.81 -3.57 -10.38
N THR A 33 17.33 -4.67 -10.93
CA THR A 33 18.77 -4.86 -11.12
C THR A 33 19.33 -3.86 -12.14
N ILE A 34 18.64 -3.62 -13.24
CA ILE A 34 19.02 -2.56 -14.21
C ILE A 34 19.05 -1.21 -13.49
N ALA A 35 18.02 -0.89 -12.72
CA ALA A 35 17.91 0.35 -11.98
C ALA A 35 19.01 0.57 -10.92
N VAL A 36 19.61 -0.51 -10.38
CA VAL A 36 20.79 -0.40 -9.52
C VAL A 36 21.98 0.19 -10.28
N PHE A 37 22.21 -0.26 -11.52
CA PHE A 37 23.34 0.20 -12.34
C PHE A 37 23.12 1.58 -12.96
N VAL A 38 21.88 2.06 -13.03
CA VAL A 38 21.54 3.42 -13.48
C VAL A 38 21.73 4.44 -12.35
N SER A 39 21.63 4.01 -11.08
CA SER A 39 21.65 4.92 -9.94
C SER A 39 22.99 5.63 -9.75
N PRO A 40 22.99 6.94 -9.41
CA PRO A 40 24.19 7.68 -9.00
C PRO A 40 24.87 7.12 -7.74
N ASP A 41 24.11 6.46 -6.85
CA ASP A 41 24.64 5.83 -5.63
C ASP A 41 24.37 4.32 -5.64
N LEU A 42 25.36 3.57 -6.12
CA LEU A 42 25.28 2.12 -6.22
C LEU A 42 25.07 1.43 -4.87
N LYS A 43 25.64 1.97 -3.78
CA LYS A 43 25.57 1.35 -2.45
C LYS A 43 24.18 1.47 -1.86
N GLN A 44 23.59 2.68 -1.93
CA GLN A 44 22.21 2.90 -1.51
C GLN A 44 21.24 2.11 -2.41
N ALA A 45 21.44 2.14 -3.73
CA ALA A 45 20.64 1.40 -4.69
C ALA A 45 20.63 -0.12 -4.43
N LEU A 46 21.79 -0.72 -4.17
CA LEU A 46 21.91 -2.14 -3.78
C LEU A 46 21.17 -2.43 -2.47
N GLY A 47 21.22 -1.50 -1.51
CA GLY A 47 20.47 -1.56 -0.27
C GLY A 47 18.96 -1.64 -0.52
N LEU A 48 18.40 -0.72 -1.31
CA LEU A 48 16.98 -0.69 -1.63
C LEU A 48 16.54 -1.85 -2.52
N TRP A 49 17.37 -2.25 -3.48
CA TRP A 49 17.12 -3.43 -4.31
C TRP A 49 16.97 -4.70 -3.47
N LYS A 50 17.90 -4.91 -2.52
CA LYS A 50 17.81 -6.03 -1.58
C LYS A 50 16.51 -5.95 -0.77
N ALA A 51 16.22 -4.78 -0.22
CA ALA A 51 15.19 -4.61 0.81
C ALA A 51 13.75 -4.53 0.25
N TYR A 52 13.56 -3.93 -0.92
CA TYR A 52 12.23 -3.69 -1.53
C TYR A 52 11.89 -4.65 -2.67
N ILE A 53 12.88 -5.39 -3.20
CA ILE A 53 12.68 -6.29 -4.34
C ILE A 53 13.03 -7.72 -3.94
N VAL A 54 14.29 -7.98 -3.56
CA VAL A 54 14.76 -9.36 -3.33
C VAL A 54 14.13 -9.99 -2.08
N GLU A 55 14.22 -9.34 -0.92
CA GLU A 55 13.70 -9.88 0.34
C GLU A 55 12.17 -10.15 0.29
N PRO A 56 11.32 -9.22 -0.18
CA PRO A 56 9.88 -9.45 -0.28
C PRO A 56 9.51 -10.54 -1.28
N LEU A 57 10.22 -10.65 -2.40
CA LEU A 57 9.99 -11.71 -3.40
C LEU A 57 10.41 -13.08 -2.90
N LEU A 58 11.56 -13.18 -2.23
CA LEU A 58 11.95 -14.43 -1.58
C LEU A 58 10.91 -14.81 -0.53
N PHE A 59 10.44 -13.84 0.26
CA PHE A 59 9.37 -14.07 1.24
C PHE A 59 8.09 -14.59 0.56
N PHE A 60 7.65 -13.96 -0.53
CA PHE A 60 6.50 -14.39 -1.33
C PHE A 60 6.61 -15.86 -1.77
N ILE A 61 7.76 -16.24 -2.34
CA ILE A 61 8.01 -17.60 -2.82
C ILE A 61 7.93 -18.60 -1.66
N VAL A 62 8.54 -18.30 -0.52
CA VAL A 62 8.43 -19.14 0.69
C VAL A 62 6.97 -19.20 1.15
N PHE A 63 6.29 -18.06 1.19
CA PHE A 63 4.92 -17.93 1.69
C PHE A 63 3.93 -18.81 0.93
N ILE A 64 3.93 -18.78 -0.42
CA ILE A 64 3.00 -19.59 -1.23
C ILE A 64 3.26 -21.10 -1.13
N ASN A 65 4.46 -21.49 -0.66
CA ASN A 65 4.85 -22.88 -0.47
C ASN A 65 4.58 -23.38 0.95
N VAL A 66 4.61 -22.50 1.94
CA VAL A 66 4.35 -22.82 3.35
C VAL A 66 2.86 -22.76 3.69
N ILE A 67 2.13 -21.76 3.15
CA ILE A 67 0.72 -21.53 3.46
C ILE A 67 -0.16 -22.39 2.55
N LYS A 68 -0.69 -23.48 3.10
CA LYS A 68 -1.45 -24.50 2.35
C LYS A 68 -2.92 -24.57 2.78
N THR A 69 -3.23 -24.43 4.06
CA THR A 69 -4.58 -24.70 4.60
C THR A 69 -5.43 -23.42 4.75
N PRO A 70 -6.78 -23.54 4.69
CA PRO A 70 -7.68 -22.43 5.01
C PRO A 70 -7.44 -21.82 6.40
N GLU A 71 -7.13 -22.65 7.39
CA GLU A 71 -6.88 -22.24 8.78
C GLU A 71 -5.62 -21.37 8.88
N GLN A 72 -4.55 -21.74 8.16
CA GLN A 72 -3.33 -20.93 8.09
C GLN A 72 -3.62 -19.55 7.50
N ARG A 73 -4.35 -19.49 6.38
CA ARG A 73 -4.76 -18.22 5.76
C ARG A 73 -5.61 -17.38 6.72
N LYS A 74 -6.58 -18.02 7.41
CA LYS A 74 -7.42 -17.37 8.42
C LYS A 74 -6.58 -16.77 9.55
N ARG A 75 -5.59 -17.49 10.06
CA ARG A 75 -4.67 -16.97 11.10
C ARG A 75 -3.91 -15.73 10.61
N ILE A 76 -3.48 -15.70 9.36
CA ILE A 76 -2.78 -14.54 8.77
C ILE A 76 -3.71 -13.33 8.68
N TYR A 77 -4.95 -13.50 8.20
CA TYR A 77 -5.92 -12.40 8.17
C TYR A 77 -6.14 -11.81 9.57
N TRP A 78 -6.32 -12.65 10.59
CA TRP A 78 -6.52 -12.20 11.95
C TRP A 78 -5.25 -11.67 12.62
N ALA A 79 -4.05 -12.10 12.19
CA ALA A 79 -2.81 -11.48 12.62
C ALA A 79 -2.75 -10.02 12.16
N PHE A 80 -3.13 -9.72 10.91
CA PHE A 80 -3.29 -8.33 10.47
C PHE A 80 -4.31 -7.58 11.32
N GLY A 81 -5.49 -8.17 11.58
CA GLY A 81 -6.49 -7.56 12.45
C GLY A 81 -5.98 -7.27 13.86
N LEU A 82 -5.20 -8.18 14.46
CA LEU A 82 -4.56 -7.97 15.75
C LEU A 82 -3.56 -6.81 15.72
N THR A 83 -2.72 -6.72 14.67
CA THR A 83 -1.81 -5.58 14.51
C THR A 83 -2.56 -4.25 14.35
N THR A 84 -3.73 -4.25 13.71
CA THR A 84 -4.59 -3.06 13.60
C THR A 84 -5.12 -2.62 14.95
N VAL A 85 -5.62 -3.55 15.77
CA VAL A 85 -6.08 -3.23 17.14
C VAL A 85 -4.93 -2.73 18.00
N PHE A 86 -3.77 -3.39 17.93
CA PHE A 86 -2.56 -2.96 18.64
C PHE A 86 -2.14 -1.54 18.25
N LEU A 87 -2.02 -1.24 16.95
CA LEU A 87 -1.65 0.10 16.48
C LEU A 87 -2.68 1.15 16.86
N CYS A 88 -3.98 0.82 16.83
CA CYS A 88 -5.02 1.71 17.33
C CYS A 88 -4.80 2.08 18.80
N LEU A 89 -4.52 1.10 19.66
CA LEU A 89 -4.24 1.36 21.07
C LEU A 89 -3.03 2.26 21.26
N VAL A 90 -1.93 1.99 20.53
CA VAL A 90 -0.73 2.85 20.57
C VAL A 90 -1.06 4.28 20.12
N THR A 91 -1.79 4.46 19.02
CA THR A 91 -2.18 5.80 18.55
C THR A 91 -3.09 6.52 19.53
N ILE A 92 -4.01 5.82 20.19
CA ILE A 92 -4.86 6.40 21.24
C ILE A 92 -4.01 6.85 22.41
N PHE A 93 -3.13 5.99 22.92
CA PHE A 93 -2.22 6.28 24.04
C PHE A 93 -1.30 7.46 23.72
N GLN A 94 -0.83 7.56 22.48
CA GLN A 94 -0.10 8.73 21.99
C GLN A 94 -0.95 10.01 21.99
N TYR A 95 -2.21 9.92 21.59
CA TYR A 95 -3.10 11.07 21.51
C TYR A 95 -3.48 11.60 22.90
N ILE A 96 -3.74 10.70 23.86
CA ILE A 96 -4.09 11.06 25.26
C ILE A 96 -2.88 11.36 26.15
N GLY A 97 -1.65 11.28 25.62
CA GLY A 97 -0.43 11.66 26.33
C GLY A 97 0.19 10.58 27.23
N LEU A 98 -0.24 9.32 27.12
CA LEU A 98 0.40 8.19 27.83
C LEU A 98 1.67 7.69 27.13
N ILE A 99 1.78 7.93 25.82
CA ILE A 99 2.98 7.66 25.02
C ILE A 99 3.35 8.98 24.33
N GLU A 100 4.63 9.32 24.28
CA GLU A 100 5.05 10.53 23.59
C GLU A 100 4.89 10.40 22.07
N ILE A 101 4.43 11.48 21.45
CA ILE A 101 4.49 11.68 20.00
C ILE A 101 5.79 12.46 19.74
N PRO A 102 6.59 12.10 18.71
CA PRO A 102 7.77 12.89 18.36
C PRO A 102 7.42 14.37 18.22
N ALA A 103 8.21 15.24 18.89
CA ALA A 103 7.90 16.65 19.12
C ALA A 103 7.34 17.37 17.88
N HIS A 104 7.99 17.22 16.73
CA HIS A 104 7.55 17.80 15.45
C HIS A 104 6.06 17.53 15.16
N TYR A 105 5.62 16.28 15.24
CA TYR A 105 4.23 15.88 14.97
C TYR A 105 3.28 16.13 16.16
N GLY A 106 3.85 16.27 17.36
CA GLY A 106 3.12 16.57 18.59
C GLY A 106 2.65 18.04 18.68
N PHE A 107 3.41 18.96 18.07
CA PHE A 107 3.11 20.39 18.03
C PHE A 107 2.35 20.83 16.76
N GLU A 108 2.14 19.93 15.80
CA GLU A 108 1.27 20.19 14.64
C GLU A 108 -0.19 20.39 15.10
N SER A 109 -0.95 21.20 14.35
CA SER A 109 -2.39 21.43 14.57
C SER A 109 -3.18 21.00 13.33
N PRO A 110 -3.90 19.87 13.35
CA PRO A 110 -4.07 18.94 14.48
C PRO A 110 -2.83 18.08 14.78
N LYS A 111 -2.70 17.62 16.03
CA LYS A 111 -1.69 16.66 16.49
C LYS A 111 -1.78 15.38 15.68
N ARG A 112 -0.65 14.74 15.35
CA ARG A 112 -0.63 13.52 14.53
C ARG A 112 0.07 12.36 15.24
N ALA A 113 -0.67 11.28 15.47
CA ALA A 113 -0.12 10.06 16.03
C ALA A 113 0.74 9.30 15.00
N THR A 114 1.91 8.83 15.43
CA THR A 114 2.84 8.05 14.60
C THR A 114 2.72 6.54 14.78
N GLY A 115 2.00 6.10 15.82
CA GLY A 115 1.98 4.70 16.22
C GLY A 115 3.39 4.26 16.64
N ILE A 116 3.85 3.14 16.08
CA ILE A 116 5.22 2.64 16.26
C ILE A 116 6.18 3.10 15.15
N PHE A 117 5.71 3.95 14.24
CA PHE A 117 6.46 4.37 13.07
C PHE A 117 7.15 5.72 13.28
N PRO A 118 8.19 6.04 12.48
CA PRO A 118 8.89 7.32 12.58
C PRO A 118 8.08 8.52 12.08
N PHE A 119 7.04 8.31 11.28
CA PHE A 119 6.21 9.37 10.71
C PHE A 119 4.73 8.94 10.64
N PRO A 120 3.78 9.88 10.76
CA PRO A 120 2.36 9.56 10.93
C PRO A 120 1.72 8.91 9.70
N THR A 121 2.11 9.28 8.48
CA THR A 121 1.54 8.69 7.27
C THR A 121 1.83 7.19 7.12
N ALA A 122 2.88 6.67 7.78
CA ALA A 122 3.17 5.24 7.81
C ALA A 122 2.04 4.40 8.43
N VAL A 123 1.32 4.95 9.42
CA VAL A 123 0.14 4.32 10.02
C VAL A 123 -0.90 4.07 8.92
N GLY A 124 -1.17 5.09 8.12
CA GLY A 124 -2.06 5.02 6.96
C GLY A 124 -1.61 4.01 5.91
N LYS A 125 -0.32 4.05 5.53
CA LYS A 125 0.27 3.12 4.53
C LYS A 125 0.02 1.66 4.91
N TYR A 126 0.27 1.32 6.17
CA TYR A 126 0.14 -0.05 6.68
C TYR A 126 -1.33 -0.46 6.92
N LEU A 127 -2.15 0.42 7.50
CA LEU A 127 -3.51 0.07 7.94
C LEU A 127 -4.57 0.17 6.84
N ALA A 128 -4.45 1.08 5.87
CA ALA A 128 -5.44 1.24 4.80
C ALA A 128 -5.78 -0.06 4.06
N PRO A 129 -4.81 -0.85 3.57
CA PRO A 129 -5.11 -2.11 2.92
C PRO A 129 -5.74 -3.15 3.86
N ILE A 130 -5.34 -3.17 5.13
CA ILE A 130 -5.91 -4.10 6.12
C ILE A 130 -7.38 -3.74 6.37
N VAL A 131 -7.67 -2.46 6.62
CA VAL A 131 -9.04 -1.97 6.81
C VAL A 131 -9.89 -2.29 5.59
N ALA A 132 -9.40 -2.02 4.39
CA ALA A 132 -10.07 -2.37 3.14
C ALA A 132 -10.34 -3.88 3.00
N MET A 133 -9.39 -4.73 3.38
CA MET A 133 -9.58 -6.19 3.42
C MET A 133 -10.72 -6.60 4.35
N PHE A 134 -10.74 -6.05 5.57
CA PHE A 134 -11.77 -6.37 6.55
C PHE A 134 -13.14 -5.77 6.19
N ILE A 135 -13.19 -4.63 5.50
CA ILE A 135 -14.42 -4.10 4.87
C ILE A 135 -14.97 -5.11 3.87
N GLY A 136 -14.13 -5.69 3.01
CA GLY A 136 -14.54 -6.77 2.11
C GLY A 136 -15.10 -7.99 2.87
N PHE A 137 -14.55 -8.31 4.04
CA PHE A 137 -15.08 -9.41 4.87
C PHE A 137 -16.43 -9.06 5.50
N LEU A 138 -16.63 -7.82 5.95
CA LEU A 138 -17.88 -7.35 6.56
C LEU A 138 -19.04 -7.40 5.58
N PHE A 139 -18.85 -6.86 4.38
CA PHE A 139 -19.92 -6.74 3.39
C PHE A 139 -20.26 -8.05 2.68
N MET A 140 -19.49 -9.11 2.93
CA MET A 140 -19.63 -10.41 2.27
C MET A 140 -19.88 -11.60 3.24
N ASN A 141 -19.67 -11.47 4.56
CA ASN A 141 -19.87 -12.56 5.54
C ASN A 141 -21.00 -12.29 6.56
N LYS A 142 -21.67 -13.37 7.01
CA LYS A 142 -22.83 -13.30 7.93
C LYS A 142 -22.53 -13.07 9.43
N LYS A 143 -21.27 -13.16 9.89
CA LYS A 143 -20.88 -12.99 11.32
C LYS A 143 -19.75 -11.94 11.50
N PRO A 144 -20.08 -10.63 11.48
CA PRO A 144 -19.11 -9.55 11.27
C PRO A 144 -18.43 -8.97 12.53
N LYS A 145 -18.82 -9.35 13.76
CA LYS A 145 -18.51 -8.55 14.97
C LYS A 145 -17.01 -8.24 15.15
N LEU A 146 -16.14 -9.25 15.02
CA LEU A 146 -14.69 -9.04 15.22
C LEU A 146 -14.05 -8.30 14.03
N ALA A 147 -14.57 -8.49 12.81
CA ALA A 147 -14.11 -7.73 11.65
C ALA A 147 -14.51 -6.25 11.76
N LEU A 148 -15.66 -5.95 12.38
CA LEU A 148 -16.14 -4.59 12.60
C LEU A 148 -15.23 -3.87 13.58
N LEU A 149 -14.81 -4.54 14.66
CA LEU A 149 -13.82 -3.99 15.59
C LEU A 149 -12.53 -3.61 14.87
N VAL A 150 -12.00 -4.48 14.00
CA VAL A 150 -10.77 -4.19 13.23
C VAL A 150 -10.95 -2.97 12.33
N VAL A 151 -12.09 -2.85 11.65
CA VAL A 151 -12.38 -1.68 10.78
C VAL A 151 -12.49 -0.40 11.59
N ILE A 152 -13.20 -0.41 12.73
CA ILE A 152 -13.34 0.77 13.59
C ILE A 152 -11.98 1.19 14.16
N CYS A 153 -11.21 0.24 14.71
CA CYS A 153 -9.87 0.50 15.23
C CYS A 153 -8.94 1.06 14.14
N GLY A 154 -8.97 0.48 12.94
CA GLY A 154 -8.13 0.93 11.85
C GLY A 154 -8.51 2.33 11.34
N LEU A 155 -9.81 2.61 11.17
CA LEU A 155 -10.28 3.94 10.77
C LEU A 155 -9.96 5.01 11.82
N LEU A 156 -10.05 4.66 13.11
CA LEU A 156 -9.67 5.55 14.19
C LEU A 156 -8.15 5.83 14.16
N ALA A 157 -7.31 4.80 14.08
CA ALA A 157 -5.86 4.95 14.01
C ALA A 157 -5.42 5.79 12.79
N ILE A 158 -6.01 5.55 11.62
CA ILE A 158 -5.74 6.32 10.39
C ILE A 158 -6.15 7.79 10.60
N SER A 159 -7.31 8.04 11.20
CA SER A 159 -7.80 9.38 11.48
C SER A 159 -6.89 10.14 12.45
N LEU A 160 -6.45 9.50 13.54
CA LEU A 160 -5.52 10.09 14.52
C LEU A 160 -4.13 10.38 13.93
N SER A 161 -3.75 9.67 12.86
CA SER A 161 -2.51 9.94 12.10
C SER A 161 -2.68 11.03 11.02
N VAL A 162 -3.92 11.46 10.76
CA VAL A 162 -4.30 12.45 9.73
C VAL A 162 -3.76 12.04 8.35
N SER A 163 -3.78 10.74 8.04
CA SER A 163 -3.37 10.23 6.73
C SER A 163 -4.55 10.31 5.74
N ARG A 164 -4.72 11.47 5.11
CA ARG A 164 -5.81 11.74 4.15
C ARG A 164 -5.78 10.75 2.97
N GLY A 165 -4.61 10.46 2.42
CA GLY A 165 -4.43 9.51 1.33
C GLY A 165 -4.90 8.08 1.67
N ALA A 166 -4.66 7.64 2.91
CA ALA A 166 -5.14 6.35 3.40
C ALA A 166 -6.68 6.30 3.47
N LEU A 167 -7.33 7.37 3.96
CA LEU A 167 -8.80 7.45 3.98
C LEU A 167 -9.40 7.44 2.57
N ILE A 168 -8.78 8.14 1.62
CA ILE A 168 -9.19 8.11 0.20
C ILE A 168 -9.05 6.69 -0.37
N GLY A 169 -7.93 6.01 -0.09
CA GLY A 169 -7.73 4.61 -0.47
C GLY A 169 -8.79 3.67 0.11
N VAL A 170 -9.15 3.83 1.39
CA VAL A 170 -10.23 3.07 2.03
C VAL A 170 -11.60 3.39 1.41
N GLY A 171 -11.88 4.66 1.11
CA GLY A 171 -13.11 5.08 0.43
C GLY A 171 -13.26 4.43 -0.95
N ALA A 172 -12.19 4.44 -1.75
CA ALA A 172 -12.18 3.75 -3.04
C ALA A 172 -12.36 2.24 -2.89
N ALA A 173 -11.79 1.63 -1.84
CA ALA A 173 -12.04 0.22 -1.54
C ALA A 173 -13.50 -0.08 -1.17
N ILE A 174 -14.19 0.81 -0.43
CA ILE A 174 -15.63 0.69 -0.15
C ILE A 174 -16.44 0.72 -1.44
N VAL A 175 -16.13 1.68 -2.34
CA VAL A 175 -16.76 1.77 -3.66
C VAL A 175 -16.52 0.47 -4.45
N PHE A 176 -15.29 -0.05 -4.47
CA PHE A 176 -14.96 -1.31 -5.13
C PHE A 176 -15.74 -2.51 -4.56
N VAL A 177 -15.79 -2.66 -3.23
CA VAL A 177 -16.54 -3.74 -2.55
C VAL A 177 -18.04 -3.66 -2.86
N SER A 178 -18.58 -2.45 -3.05
CA SER A 178 -20.00 -2.26 -3.36
C SER A 178 -20.46 -2.99 -4.63
N PHE A 179 -19.57 -3.18 -5.62
CA PHE A 179 -19.90 -3.90 -6.86
C PHE A 179 -20.14 -5.40 -6.65
N PHE A 180 -19.66 -5.96 -5.54
CA PHE A 180 -19.79 -7.39 -5.22
C PHE A 180 -20.77 -7.65 -4.06
N SER A 181 -21.17 -6.62 -3.33
CA SER A 181 -22.03 -6.74 -2.15
C SER A 181 -23.52 -6.65 -2.51
N ALA A 182 -24.34 -7.44 -1.81
CA ALA A 182 -25.80 -7.28 -1.84
C ALA A 182 -26.26 -5.92 -1.28
N TRP A 183 -25.40 -5.24 -0.51
CA TRP A 183 -25.68 -3.96 0.15
C TRP A 183 -25.37 -2.75 -0.74
N ARG A 184 -25.08 -2.95 -2.04
CA ARG A 184 -24.66 -1.88 -2.96
C ARG A 184 -25.50 -0.61 -2.87
N LYS A 185 -26.84 -0.73 -2.86
CA LYS A 185 -27.77 0.41 -2.79
C LYS A 185 -27.52 1.25 -1.53
N TRP A 186 -27.37 0.61 -0.38
CA TRP A 186 -27.17 1.27 0.91
C TRP A 186 -25.77 1.86 1.03
N ILE A 187 -24.74 1.21 0.46
CA ILE A 187 -23.39 1.76 0.40
C ILE A 187 -23.39 3.06 -0.41
N TRP A 188 -23.96 3.07 -1.61
CA TRP A 188 -24.03 4.27 -2.45
C TRP A 188 -24.87 5.39 -1.82
N LEU A 189 -26.01 5.05 -1.19
CA LEU A 189 -26.80 6.04 -0.44
C LEU A 189 -26.03 6.60 0.76
N GLY A 190 -25.29 5.76 1.49
CA GLY A 190 -24.46 6.19 2.61
C GLY A 190 -23.30 7.10 2.17
N LEU A 191 -22.64 6.77 1.05
CA LEU A 191 -21.59 7.60 0.46
C LEU A 191 -22.14 8.95 -0.03
N ALA A 192 -23.29 8.95 -0.72
CA ALA A 192 -23.95 10.17 -1.15
C ALA A 192 -24.39 11.03 0.05
N GLY A 193 -24.96 10.41 1.09
CA GLY A 193 -25.36 11.08 2.32
C GLY A 193 -24.16 11.68 3.07
N LEU A 194 -23.05 10.94 3.17
CA LEU A 194 -21.80 11.44 3.75
C LEU A 194 -21.25 12.62 2.93
N PHE A 195 -21.24 12.52 1.60
CA PHE A 195 -20.79 13.61 0.73
C PHE A 195 -21.63 14.87 0.93
N VAL A 196 -22.95 14.75 0.96
CA VAL A 196 -23.85 15.88 1.25
C VAL A 196 -23.57 16.45 2.65
N LEU A 197 -23.42 15.60 3.67
CA LEU A 197 -23.11 16.04 5.03
C LEU A 197 -21.79 16.81 5.10
N LEU A 198 -20.75 16.35 4.40
CA LEU A 198 -19.47 17.05 4.34
C LEU A 198 -19.58 18.43 3.66
N LEU A 199 -20.43 18.58 2.65
CA LEU A 199 -20.70 19.87 2.00
C LEU A 199 -21.48 20.86 2.89
N LEU A 200 -22.26 20.35 3.84
CA LEU A 200 -23.01 21.17 4.80
C LEU A 200 -22.13 21.74 5.92
N ILE A 201 -20.95 21.17 6.17
CA ILE A 201 -20.01 21.67 7.18
C ILE A 201 -19.17 22.80 6.55
N PRO A 202 -19.31 24.07 6.98
CA PRO A 202 -18.66 25.21 6.33
C PRO A 202 -17.14 25.09 6.25
N GLN A 203 -16.51 24.58 7.32
CA GLN A 203 -15.07 24.38 7.39
C GLN A 203 -14.57 23.31 6.40
N THR A 204 -15.30 22.21 6.27
CA THR A 204 -14.99 21.17 5.29
C THR A 204 -15.20 21.67 3.87
N ARG A 205 -16.28 22.43 3.62
CA ARG A 205 -16.54 23.07 2.34
C ARG A 205 -15.43 24.05 1.96
N GLY A 206 -14.96 24.86 2.90
CA GLY A 206 -13.81 25.76 2.72
C GLY A 206 -12.55 24.99 2.32
N ASN A 207 -12.19 23.95 3.08
CA ASN A 207 -11.03 23.10 2.76
C ASN A 207 -11.14 22.42 1.39
N ILE A 208 -12.34 21.98 0.99
CA ILE A 208 -12.56 21.40 -0.35
C ILE A 208 -12.29 22.45 -1.43
N VAL A 209 -12.83 23.66 -1.27
CA VAL A 209 -12.60 24.76 -2.21
C VAL A 209 -11.11 25.14 -2.27
N GLU A 210 -10.43 25.23 -1.12
CA GLU A 210 -8.99 25.51 -1.06
C GLU A 210 -8.13 24.45 -1.75
N VAL A 211 -8.52 23.17 -1.68
CA VAL A 211 -7.86 22.09 -2.44
C VAL A 211 -8.04 22.30 -3.96
N PHE A 212 -9.21 22.73 -4.41
CA PHE A 212 -9.47 23.03 -5.83
C PHE A 212 -8.80 24.33 -6.29
N GLU A 213 -8.61 25.30 -5.40
CA GLU A 213 -7.90 26.56 -5.66
C GLU A 213 -6.38 26.44 -5.47
N THR A 214 -5.84 25.26 -5.15
CA THR A 214 -4.42 25.02 -4.84
C THR A 214 -3.88 26.03 -3.83
N LYS A 215 -4.57 26.15 -2.68
CA LYS A 215 -4.17 27.00 -1.54
C LYS A 215 -3.87 26.20 -0.27
N ASP A 216 -4.09 24.88 -0.29
CA ASP A 216 -3.68 23.99 0.81
C ASP A 216 -2.18 23.75 0.70
N THR A 217 -1.43 24.20 1.71
CA THR A 217 0.04 24.09 1.79
C THR A 217 0.54 22.68 1.49
N SER A 218 -0.20 21.64 1.91
CA SER A 218 0.19 20.24 1.68
C SER A 218 -0.09 19.74 0.26
N THR A 219 -1.07 20.33 -0.43
CA THR A 219 -1.38 20.03 -1.83
C THR A 219 -0.41 20.79 -2.74
N ASP A 220 -0.08 22.03 -2.38
CA ASP A 220 0.86 22.87 -3.13
C ASP A 220 2.27 22.28 -3.14
N VAL A 221 2.77 21.82 -1.99
CA VAL A 221 4.08 21.15 -1.90
C VAL A 221 4.13 19.89 -2.77
N ARG A 222 3.08 19.05 -2.76
CA ARG A 222 3.02 17.86 -3.62
C ARG A 222 2.96 18.22 -5.11
N LEU A 223 2.17 19.22 -5.49
CA LEU A 223 2.06 19.63 -6.89
C LEU A 223 3.40 20.14 -7.43
N VAL A 224 4.12 20.95 -6.66
CA VAL A 224 5.48 21.38 -7.03
C VAL A 224 6.42 20.19 -7.12
N MET A 225 6.38 19.29 -6.14
CA MET A 225 7.20 18.08 -6.14
C MET A 225 6.92 17.18 -7.35
N TRP A 226 5.67 17.05 -7.74
CA TRP A 226 5.27 16.26 -8.90
C TRP A 226 5.66 16.92 -10.21
N LYS A 227 5.66 18.25 -10.30
CA LYS A 227 6.22 18.95 -11.46
C LYS A 227 7.72 18.70 -11.61
N GLY A 228 8.48 18.77 -10.51
CA GLY A 228 9.91 18.41 -10.53
C GLY A 228 10.13 16.95 -10.92
N ALA A 229 9.34 16.04 -10.33
CA ALA A 229 9.36 14.61 -10.69
C ALA A 229 9.02 14.38 -12.17
N ALA A 230 8.06 15.11 -12.73
CA ALA A 230 7.71 15.03 -14.15
C ALA A 230 8.87 15.47 -15.04
N ARG A 231 9.57 16.56 -14.71
CA ARG A 231 10.77 17.00 -15.45
C ARG A 231 11.89 15.94 -15.42
N ILE A 232 12.10 15.25 -14.29
CA ILE A 232 13.04 14.12 -14.22
C ILE A 232 12.65 13.02 -15.22
N ILE A 233 11.36 12.68 -15.27
CA ILE A 233 10.83 11.65 -16.18
C ILE A 233 10.93 12.10 -17.64
N GLU A 234 10.73 13.38 -17.95
CA GLU A 234 10.88 13.94 -19.30
C GLU A 234 12.31 13.77 -19.81
N ASP A 235 13.31 14.00 -18.95
CA ASP A 235 14.72 13.83 -19.30
C ASP A 235 15.18 12.35 -19.30
N HIS A 236 14.56 11.50 -18.45
CA HIS A 236 14.94 10.09 -18.28
C HIS A 236 13.76 9.11 -18.44
N PRO A 237 13.03 9.12 -19.57
CA PRO A 237 11.72 8.46 -19.67
C PRO A 237 11.77 6.93 -19.68
N ILE A 238 12.89 6.33 -20.10
CA ILE A 238 13.01 4.88 -20.29
C ILE A 238 13.62 4.23 -19.04
N ALA A 239 14.84 4.62 -18.69
CA ALA A 239 15.60 4.00 -17.61
C ALA A 239 15.28 4.59 -16.22
N GLY A 240 14.65 5.77 -16.17
CA GLY A 240 14.64 6.59 -14.96
C GLY A 240 16.05 7.02 -14.57
N THR A 241 16.21 7.44 -13.32
CA THR A 241 17.49 7.82 -12.72
C THR A 241 18.02 6.77 -11.74
N GLY A 242 17.32 5.63 -11.57
CA GLY A 242 17.77 4.47 -10.81
C GLY A 242 17.35 4.45 -9.33
N LEU A 243 17.54 3.33 -8.65
CA LEU A 243 17.07 3.17 -7.26
C LEU A 243 17.75 4.14 -6.30
N ALA A 244 17.02 4.68 -5.33
CA ALA A 244 17.51 5.67 -4.36
C ALA A 244 17.94 7.03 -4.98
N SER A 245 17.67 7.26 -6.26
CA SER A 245 18.20 8.44 -6.97
C SER A 245 17.40 9.72 -6.73
N PHE A 246 16.10 9.64 -6.41
CA PHE A 246 15.23 10.82 -6.30
C PHE A 246 15.83 11.94 -5.45
N PRO A 247 16.23 11.72 -4.17
CA PRO A 247 16.81 12.79 -3.36
C PRO A 247 18.18 13.31 -3.87
N LEU A 248 18.85 12.57 -4.75
CA LEU A 248 20.16 12.96 -5.32
C LEU A 248 20.01 13.85 -6.55
N VAL A 249 18.96 13.63 -7.34
CA VAL A 249 18.75 14.35 -8.61
C VAL A 249 17.72 15.46 -8.48
N TYR A 250 16.77 15.37 -7.55
CA TYR A 250 15.61 16.27 -7.50
C TYR A 250 15.98 17.75 -7.33
N ASP A 251 17.12 18.06 -6.70
CA ASP A 251 17.60 19.43 -6.53
C ASP A 251 17.86 20.16 -7.86
N GLU A 252 18.20 19.44 -8.94
CA GLU A 252 18.37 20.03 -10.27
C GLU A 252 17.03 20.34 -10.97
N TYR A 253 15.95 19.71 -10.51
CA TYR A 253 14.62 19.75 -11.14
C TYR A 253 13.58 20.48 -10.29
N LYS A 254 13.93 20.95 -9.09
CA LYS A 254 13.03 21.73 -8.23
C LYS A 254 12.94 23.19 -8.67
N GLU A 255 11.83 23.83 -8.37
CA GLU A 255 11.69 25.28 -8.60
C GLU A 255 12.50 26.05 -7.55
N ASN A 256 13.20 27.12 -7.95
CA ASN A 256 14.12 27.90 -7.08
C ASN A 256 13.47 28.45 -5.79
N SER A 257 12.14 28.55 -5.75
CA SER A 257 11.37 28.95 -4.57
C SER A 257 11.33 27.90 -3.45
N HIS A 258 11.86 26.69 -3.68
CA HIS A 258 11.76 25.58 -2.73
C HIS A 258 13.12 25.03 -2.33
N VAL A 259 13.37 25.02 -1.02
CA VAL A 259 14.65 24.59 -0.42
C VAL A 259 14.53 23.29 0.38
N GLU A 260 13.33 22.71 0.44
CA GLU A 260 13.05 21.50 1.22
C GLU A 260 13.67 20.25 0.60
N TYR A 261 14.16 19.36 1.46
CA TYR A 261 14.66 18.03 1.10
C TYR A 261 13.50 17.03 1.08
N PHE A 262 13.33 16.32 -0.04
CA PHE A 262 12.30 15.30 -0.20
C PHE A 262 12.92 13.92 -0.43
N PRO A 263 12.60 12.92 0.40
CA PRO A 263 13.15 11.57 0.23
C PRO A 263 12.52 10.80 -0.94
N ASN A 264 11.32 11.17 -1.38
CA ASN A 264 10.59 10.57 -2.49
C ASN A 264 9.46 11.53 -2.95
N PRO A 265 8.86 11.36 -4.14
CA PRO A 265 7.81 12.24 -4.66
C PRO A 265 6.42 12.06 -4.00
N ASP A 266 6.30 11.29 -2.91
CA ASP A 266 5.04 10.91 -2.26
C ASP A 266 3.96 10.43 -3.26
N ASN A 267 4.40 9.70 -4.28
CA ASN A 267 3.54 9.11 -5.30
C ASN A 267 4.20 7.84 -5.82
N LEU A 268 3.58 6.70 -5.55
CA LEU A 268 4.06 5.37 -5.91
C LEU A 268 4.46 5.24 -7.38
N TYR A 269 3.68 5.85 -8.29
CA TYR A 269 3.88 5.72 -9.73
C TYR A 269 5.06 6.55 -10.20
N LEU A 270 5.18 7.79 -9.69
CA LEU A 270 6.34 8.64 -9.97
C LEU A 270 7.61 8.02 -9.39
N THR A 271 7.56 7.48 -8.16
CA THR A 271 8.70 6.77 -7.57
C THR A 271 9.10 5.56 -8.40
N LEU A 272 8.14 4.72 -8.83
CA LEU A 272 8.43 3.57 -9.70
C LEU A 272 9.08 4.00 -11.02
N TRP A 273 8.59 5.07 -11.64
CA TRP A 273 9.11 5.54 -12.92
C TRP A 273 10.53 6.12 -12.78
N ILE A 274 10.73 7.00 -11.80
CA ILE A 274 12.04 7.63 -11.57
C ILE A 274 13.05 6.57 -11.14
N GLU A 275 12.68 5.70 -10.19
CA GLU A 275 13.65 4.79 -9.59
C GLU A 275 13.82 3.46 -10.32
N MET A 276 12.85 3.00 -11.12
CA MET A 276 12.93 1.72 -11.83
C MET A 276 12.66 1.83 -13.34
N GLY A 277 12.49 3.05 -13.85
CA GLY A 277 12.20 3.32 -15.25
C GLY A 277 10.81 2.85 -15.70
N LEU A 278 10.54 3.02 -16.99
CA LEU A 278 9.31 2.56 -17.63
C LEU A 278 9.12 1.05 -17.48
N ALA A 279 10.21 0.28 -17.51
CA ALA A 279 10.17 -1.17 -17.30
C ALA A 279 9.63 -1.53 -15.90
N GLY A 280 10.06 -0.83 -14.85
CA GLY A 280 9.55 -1.02 -13.50
C GLY A 280 8.05 -0.75 -13.38
N VAL A 281 7.59 0.35 -13.99
CA VAL A 281 6.16 0.72 -14.04
C VAL A 281 5.34 -0.37 -14.75
N LEU A 282 5.75 -0.78 -15.94
CA LEU A 282 5.01 -1.77 -16.74
C LEU A 282 4.93 -3.13 -16.03
N VAL A 283 6.02 -3.58 -15.42
CA VAL A 283 6.03 -4.85 -14.68
C VAL A 283 5.18 -4.77 -13.41
N PHE A 284 5.24 -3.66 -12.68
CA PHE A 284 4.38 -3.44 -11.52
C PHE A 284 2.89 -3.47 -11.91
N LEU A 285 2.51 -2.78 -12.99
CA LEU A 285 1.15 -2.83 -13.51
C LEU A 285 0.76 -4.24 -13.96
N ALA A 286 1.66 -4.99 -14.59
CA ALA A 286 1.41 -6.38 -15.00
C ALA A 286 1.18 -7.31 -13.79
N ILE A 287 1.94 -7.11 -12.69
CA ILE A 287 1.71 -7.79 -11.40
C ILE A 287 0.31 -7.52 -10.86
N VAL A 288 -0.10 -6.25 -10.86
CA VAL A 288 -1.43 -5.82 -10.41
C VAL A 288 -2.52 -6.41 -11.28
N VAL A 289 -2.38 -6.34 -12.61
CA VAL A 289 -3.33 -6.92 -13.57
C VAL A 289 -3.46 -8.43 -13.36
N GLN A 290 -2.35 -9.15 -13.20
CA GLN A 290 -2.37 -10.59 -12.92
C GLN A 290 -3.10 -10.91 -11.62
N PHE A 291 -2.87 -10.12 -10.57
CA PHE A 291 -3.56 -10.28 -9.29
C PHE A 291 -5.09 -10.15 -9.43
N PHE A 292 -5.58 -9.12 -10.13
CA PHE A 292 -7.02 -8.97 -10.39
C PHE A 292 -7.57 -10.01 -11.36
N ARG A 293 -6.80 -10.44 -12.36
CA ARG A 293 -7.17 -11.52 -13.29
C ARG A 293 -7.44 -12.84 -12.56
N GLU A 294 -6.70 -13.13 -11.49
CA GLU A 294 -6.93 -14.30 -10.65
C GLU A 294 -8.13 -14.16 -9.70
N GLY A 295 -8.37 -12.95 -9.20
CA GLY A 295 -9.42 -12.66 -8.23
C GLY A 295 -10.81 -12.49 -8.84
N LEU A 296 -10.94 -11.65 -9.88
CA LEU A 296 -12.23 -11.22 -10.44
C LEU A 296 -13.17 -12.36 -10.83
N PRO A 297 -12.74 -13.42 -11.54
CA PRO A 297 -13.63 -14.52 -11.92
C PRO A 297 -14.21 -15.29 -10.72
N LYS A 298 -13.60 -15.15 -9.55
CA LYS A 298 -13.95 -15.88 -8.32
C LYS A 298 -14.46 -14.96 -7.20
N ALA A 299 -14.68 -13.68 -7.51
CA ALA A 299 -15.06 -12.66 -6.55
C ALA A 299 -16.49 -12.85 -6.00
N LYS A 300 -17.43 -13.25 -6.87
CA LYS A 300 -18.84 -13.39 -6.52
C LYS A 300 -19.02 -14.43 -5.41
N GLY A 301 -19.51 -13.99 -4.25
CA GLY A 301 -19.74 -14.85 -3.08
C GLY A 301 -18.49 -15.24 -2.30
N ASN A 302 -17.30 -14.70 -2.61
CA ASN A 302 -16.07 -15.00 -1.88
C ASN A 302 -15.51 -13.76 -1.18
N ALA A 303 -15.85 -13.63 0.11
CA ALA A 303 -15.41 -12.54 0.97
C ALA A 303 -13.88 -12.37 1.01
N TYR A 304 -13.12 -13.47 1.00
CA TYR A 304 -11.66 -13.42 1.07
C TYR A 304 -11.03 -12.81 -0.18
N ILE A 305 -11.53 -13.19 -1.36
CA ILE A 305 -11.05 -12.66 -2.63
C ILE A 305 -11.44 -11.18 -2.77
N VAL A 306 -12.69 -10.82 -2.45
CA VAL A 306 -13.13 -9.42 -2.49
C VAL A 306 -12.33 -8.56 -1.51
N GLY A 307 -12.07 -9.05 -0.29
CA GLY A 307 -11.22 -8.35 0.69
C GLY A 307 -9.79 -8.14 0.20
N LEU A 308 -9.13 -9.18 -0.35
CA LEU A 308 -7.77 -9.02 -0.89
C LEU A 308 -7.73 -8.03 -2.07
N MET A 309 -8.73 -8.06 -2.95
CA MET A 309 -8.84 -7.08 -4.03
C MET A 309 -9.09 -5.66 -3.51
N ALA A 310 -9.93 -5.51 -2.48
CA ALA A 310 -10.15 -4.22 -1.82
C ALA A 310 -8.87 -3.66 -1.19
N ALA A 311 -8.05 -4.52 -0.56
CA ALA A 311 -6.74 -4.15 -0.05
C ALA A 311 -5.82 -3.62 -1.16
N MET A 312 -5.78 -4.32 -2.29
CA MET A 312 -5.00 -3.88 -3.46
C MET A 312 -5.50 -2.55 -4.02
N VAL A 313 -6.83 -2.35 -4.13
CA VAL A 313 -7.40 -1.05 -4.52
C VAL A 313 -6.97 0.05 -3.56
N ALA A 314 -7.00 -0.18 -2.25
CA ALA A 314 -6.56 0.80 -1.27
C ALA A 314 -5.08 1.17 -1.44
N ILE A 315 -4.19 0.20 -1.72
CA ILE A 315 -2.76 0.45 -2.00
C ILE A 315 -2.60 1.32 -3.25
N LEU A 316 -3.28 0.98 -4.33
CA LEU A 316 -3.14 1.69 -5.62
C LEU A 316 -3.66 3.12 -5.52
N ILE A 317 -4.83 3.31 -4.92
CA ILE A 317 -5.43 4.64 -4.79
C ILE A 317 -4.67 5.50 -3.79
N HIS A 318 -4.24 4.94 -2.65
CA HIS A 318 -3.35 5.64 -1.73
C HIS A 318 -2.00 5.96 -2.41
N GLY A 319 -1.55 5.10 -3.33
CA GLY A 319 -0.33 5.27 -4.12
C GLY A 319 -0.27 6.54 -4.98
N PHE A 320 -1.39 7.19 -5.27
CA PHE A 320 -1.37 8.51 -5.92
C PHE A 320 -0.97 9.64 -4.98
N LEU A 321 -1.08 9.46 -3.67
CA LEU A 321 -0.88 10.50 -2.66
C LEU A 321 0.24 10.17 -1.67
N ASP A 322 0.77 8.95 -1.77
CA ASP A 322 1.89 8.47 -0.96
C ASP A 322 2.56 7.24 -1.61
N THR A 323 3.57 6.65 -0.96
CA THR A 323 4.35 5.50 -1.42
C THR A 323 4.12 4.23 -0.57
N PRO A 324 2.95 3.55 -0.65
CA PRO A 324 2.63 2.38 0.18
C PRO A 324 3.34 1.08 -0.24
N TYR A 325 4.51 1.16 -0.90
CA TYR A 325 5.32 0.02 -1.33
C TYR A 325 6.80 0.17 -0.96
N PHE A 326 7.39 1.37 -1.11
CA PHE A 326 8.82 1.64 -0.93
C PHE A 326 9.24 1.71 0.56
N LYS A 327 9.04 0.59 1.26
CA LYS A 327 9.46 0.33 2.64
C LYS A 327 9.38 -1.19 2.88
N ASN A 328 10.34 -1.79 3.61
CA ASN A 328 10.46 -3.25 3.72
C ASN A 328 9.18 -3.96 4.19
N ASP A 329 8.56 -3.44 5.25
CA ASP A 329 7.33 -3.97 5.83
C ASP A 329 6.14 -3.86 4.87
N LEU A 330 6.04 -2.74 4.14
CA LEU A 330 4.99 -2.51 3.15
C LEU A 330 5.16 -3.38 1.90
N ALA A 331 6.39 -3.54 1.41
CA ALA A 331 6.68 -4.45 0.30
C ALA A 331 6.35 -5.90 0.68
N ILE A 332 6.75 -6.36 1.88
CA ILE A 332 6.37 -7.69 2.39
C ILE A 332 4.84 -7.81 2.48
N GLN A 333 4.14 -6.80 2.99
CA GLN A 333 2.68 -6.79 3.08
C GLN A 333 2.01 -6.91 1.71
N PHE A 334 2.46 -6.15 0.72
CA PHE A 334 1.98 -6.23 -0.68
C PHE A 334 2.11 -7.65 -1.23
N TRP A 335 3.29 -8.25 -1.06
CA TRP A 335 3.58 -9.61 -1.51
C TRP A 335 2.84 -10.69 -0.71
N ILE A 336 2.50 -10.45 0.57
CA ILE A 336 1.60 -11.31 1.34
C ILE A 336 0.20 -11.32 0.73
N PHE A 337 -0.35 -10.17 0.33
CA PHE A 337 -1.68 -10.13 -0.30
C PHE A 337 -1.71 -10.91 -1.61
N ILE A 338 -0.67 -10.76 -2.44
CA ILE A 338 -0.50 -11.58 -3.65
C ILE A 338 -0.38 -13.07 -3.28
N GLY A 339 0.43 -13.40 -2.29
CA GLY A 339 0.60 -14.78 -1.81
C GLY A 339 -0.70 -15.42 -1.34
N LEU A 340 -1.54 -14.66 -0.63
CA LEU A 340 -2.85 -15.11 -0.16
C LEU A 340 -3.80 -15.36 -1.34
N MET A 341 -3.78 -14.50 -2.36
CA MET A 341 -4.54 -14.70 -3.59
C MET A 341 -4.14 -16.01 -4.28
N VAL A 342 -2.84 -16.21 -4.51
CA VAL A 342 -2.29 -17.44 -5.12
C VAL A 342 -2.65 -18.69 -4.28
N ALA A 343 -2.55 -18.61 -2.95
CA ALA A 343 -2.88 -19.72 -2.06
C ALA A 343 -4.38 -20.07 -2.09
N LEU A 344 -5.27 -19.09 -2.31
CA LEU A 344 -6.71 -19.33 -2.50
C LEU A 344 -6.99 -20.04 -3.83
N GLN A 345 -6.19 -19.82 -4.87
CA GLN A 345 -6.32 -20.53 -6.14
C GLN A 345 -5.99 -22.02 -6.00
N LYS A 346 -4.96 -22.36 -5.21
CA LYS A 346 -4.48 -23.73 -4.99
C LYS A 346 -5.52 -24.63 -4.31
N SER A 347 -6.33 -24.07 -3.41
CA SER A 347 -7.30 -24.82 -2.61
C SER A 347 -8.41 -25.50 -3.42
N LYS A 348 -8.60 -25.14 -4.70
CA LYS A 348 -9.60 -25.73 -5.59
C LYS A 348 -9.05 -26.77 -6.58
N ASN A 349 -7.73 -26.81 -6.81
CA ASN A 349 -7.11 -27.72 -7.79
C ASN A 349 -6.66 -29.07 -7.18
N LYS A 350 -7.22 -29.44 -6.02
CA LYS A 350 -7.22 -30.82 -5.54
C LYS A 350 -8.61 -31.40 -5.83
N ILE A 351 -8.80 -31.90 -7.04
CA ILE A 351 -9.84 -32.88 -7.39
C ILE A 351 -9.09 -34.10 -7.90
#